data_AF-A0A523ATA2-F1
#
_entry.id   AF-A0A523ATA2-F1
#
_cell.length_a   1.000
_cell.length_b   1.000
_cell.length_c   1.000
_cell.angle_alpha   90.00
_cell.angle_beta   90.00
_cell.angle_gamma   90.00
#
_symmetry.space_group_name_H-M   'P 1'
#
loop_
_entity.id
_entity.type
_entity.pdbx_description
1 polymer ?
#
loop_
_entity_poly.entity_id
_entity_poly.type
_entity_poly.pdbx_seq_one_letter_code
_entity_poly.pdbx_strand_id
1 'polypeptide(L)'
;PEEEEQIRRHKLALIHVGNVPRHFIPKVKVFLRNVALPAVVVSQAPVTMKDFAEAGIRTREYEPEVPETKGMVVEVVTGVIRGQTCSQEKLDEIIGKVKYWMERLKDGQARLGSGQG
;
A
#
# COMPACT_ATOMS: atom_id res chain seq x y z
N PRO A 1 -21.28 -0.32 -2.28
CA PRO A 1 -21.38 1.12 -2.63
C PRO A 1 -21.02 2.06 -1.47
N GLU A 2 -21.34 1.72 -0.22
CA GLU A 2 -21.05 2.59 0.93
C GLU A 2 -19.59 2.56 1.40
N GLU A 3 -18.99 1.37 1.49
CA GLU A 3 -17.64 1.18 2.05
C GLU A 3 -16.54 1.86 1.21
N GLU A 4 -16.57 1.72 -0.12
CA GLU A 4 -15.61 2.38 -1.02
C GLU A 4 -15.68 3.90 -0.91
N GLU A 5 -16.88 4.46 -0.77
CA GLU A 5 -17.06 5.90 -0.65
C GLU A 5 -16.52 6.41 0.69
N GLN A 6 -16.75 5.69 1.78
CA GLN A 6 -16.17 6.01 3.08
C GLN A 6 -14.64 5.96 3.03
N ILE A 7 -14.06 4.93 2.40
CA ILE A 7 -12.61 4.80 2.27
C ILE A 7 -12.03 5.97 1.46
N ARG A 8 -12.66 6.37 0.34
CA ARG A 8 -12.20 7.48 -0.52
C ARG A 8 -12.12 8.85 0.18
N ARG A 9 -12.74 9.02 1.35
CA ARG A 9 -12.61 10.25 2.17
C ARG A 9 -11.24 10.38 2.84
N HIS A 10 -10.47 9.30 2.88
CA HIS A 10 -9.14 9.26 3.48
C HIS A 10 -8.06 9.51 2.44
N LYS A 11 -6.86 9.92 2.91
CA LYS A 11 -5.74 10.28 2.03
C LYS A 11 -4.79 9.12 1.75
N LEU A 12 -4.66 8.20 2.72
CA LEU A 12 -3.70 7.10 2.71
C LEU A 12 -4.34 5.89 3.39
N ALA A 13 -4.17 4.71 2.81
CA ALA A 13 -4.55 3.45 3.45
C ALA A 13 -3.35 2.80 4.15
N LEU A 14 -3.58 2.22 5.33
CA LEU A 14 -2.62 1.34 6.00
C LEU A 14 -3.20 -0.07 6.02
N ILE A 15 -2.62 -0.99 5.25
CA ILE A 15 -3.17 -2.33 5.02
C ILE A 15 -2.30 -3.36 5.74
N HIS A 16 -2.80 -3.93 6.83
CA HIS A 16 -2.11 -5.00 7.54
C HIS A 16 -2.51 -6.39 7.01
N VAL A 17 -1.54 -7.16 6.53
CA VAL A 17 -1.73 -8.45 5.84
C VAL A 17 -1.03 -9.61 6.55
N GLY A 18 -1.35 -10.82 6.11
CA GLY A 18 -0.87 -12.06 6.73
C GLY A 18 0.55 -12.48 6.33
N ASN A 19 0.84 -13.77 6.51
CA ASN A 19 2.18 -14.35 6.34
C ASN A 19 2.43 -15.06 5.00
N VAL A 20 1.40 -15.25 4.17
CA VAL A 20 1.56 -16.01 2.91
C VAL A 20 1.33 -15.06 1.72
N PRO A 21 2.38 -14.60 1.01
CA PRO A 21 2.27 -13.62 -0.07
C PRO A 21 1.22 -13.98 -1.11
N ARG A 22 1.22 -15.23 -1.57
CA ARG A 22 0.23 -15.76 -2.53
C ARG A 22 -1.22 -15.61 -2.07
N HIS A 23 -1.49 -15.53 -0.78
CA HIS A 23 -2.84 -15.36 -0.23
C HIS A 23 -3.22 -13.90 0.02
N PHE A 24 -2.26 -13.01 0.27
CA PHE A 24 -2.59 -11.62 0.60
C PHE A 24 -2.35 -10.64 -0.54
N ILE A 25 -1.38 -10.85 -1.42
CA ILE A 25 -1.15 -9.96 -2.57
C ILE A 25 -2.41 -9.83 -3.43
N PRO A 26 -3.14 -10.93 -3.77
CA PRO A 26 -4.41 -10.81 -4.49
C PRO A 26 -5.48 -10.01 -3.73
N LYS A 27 -5.48 -10.05 -2.39
CA LYS A 27 -6.43 -9.28 -1.56
C LYS A 27 -6.11 -7.79 -1.59
N VAL A 28 -4.82 -7.44 -1.50
CA VAL A 28 -4.35 -6.06 -1.69
C VAL A 28 -4.75 -5.56 -3.08
N LYS A 29 -4.59 -6.38 -4.13
CA LYS A 29 -5.04 -6.06 -5.49
C LYS A 29 -6.54 -5.77 -5.55
N VAL A 30 -7.38 -6.65 -4.99
CA VAL A 30 -8.84 -6.45 -4.98
C VAL A 30 -9.21 -5.14 -4.30
N PHE A 31 -8.60 -4.82 -3.15
CA PHE A 31 -8.83 -3.56 -2.46
C PHE A 31 -8.46 -2.34 -3.34
N LEU A 32 -7.23 -2.32 -3.88
CA LEU A 32 -6.73 -1.20 -4.69
C LEU A 32 -7.35 -1.12 -6.09
N ARG A 33 -7.99 -2.18 -6.58
CA ARG A 33 -8.80 -2.16 -7.82
C ARG A 33 -10.04 -1.29 -7.66
N ASN A 34 -10.62 -1.28 -6.46
CA ASN A 34 -11.84 -0.54 -6.17
C ASN A 34 -11.56 0.86 -5.61
N VAL A 35 -10.44 1.02 -4.90
CA VAL A 35 -10.09 2.26 -4.20
C VAL A 35 -8.85 2.93 -4.83
N ALA A 36 -9.03 4.14 -5.35
CA ALA A 36 -7.98 4.97 -5.92
C ALA A 36 -7.18 5.73 -4.85
N LEU A 37 -6.52 5.01 -3.94
CA LEU A 37 -5.71 5.59 -2.87
C LEU A 37 -4.27 5.04 -2.87
N PRO A 38 -3.30 5.82 -2.40
CA PRO A 38 -2.01 5.29 -2.00
C PRO A 38 -2.16 4.42 -0.74
N ALA A 39 -1.36 3.35 -0.65
CA ALA A 39 -1.39 2.43 0.47
C ALA A 39 0.00 2.08 0.99
N VAL A 40 0.15 2.07 2.31
CA VAL A 40 1.27 1.43 3.01
C VAL A 40 0.84 0.01 3.37
N VAL A 41 1.58 -0.98 2.91
CA VAL A 41 1.31 -2.39 3.23
C VAL A 41 2.21 -2.84 4.36
N VAL A 42 1.62 -3.42 5.40
CA VAL A 42 2.33 -3.98 6.54
C VAL A 42 2.11 -5.49 6.56
N SER A 43 3.18 -6.29 6.48
CA SER A 43 3.10 -7.75 6.39
C SER A 43 3.99 -8.45 7.41
N GLN A 44 3.64 -9.69 7.74
CA GLN A 44 4.58 -10.59 8.42
C GLN A 44 5.63 -11.12 7.43
N ALA A 45 5.17 -11.57 6.26
CA ALA A 45 6.04 -12.14 5.24
C ALA A 45 7.01 -11.08 4.66
N PRO A 46 8.25 -11.46 4.30
CA PRO A 46 9.09 -10.62 3.48
C PRO A 46 8.46 -10.49 2.09
N VAL A 47 8.20 -9.24 1.69
CA VAL A 47 7.73 -8.85 0.36
C VAL A 47 8.32 -7.48 0.02
N THR A 48 8.42 -7.20 -1.27
CA THR A 48 9.00 -6.01 -1.87
C THR A 48 7.98 -5.34 -2.80
N MET A 49 8.25 -4.11 -3.23
CA MET A 49 7.43 -3.44 -4.24
C MET A 49 7.30 -4.25 -5.54
N LYS A 50 8.37 -4.95 -5.93
CA LYS A 50 8.40 -5.76 -7.15
C LYS A 50 7.38 -6.89 -7.10
N ASP A 51 7.21 -7.53 -5.94
CA ASP A 51 6.22 -8.61 -5.77
C ASP A 51 4.77 -8.13 -6.00
N PHE A 52 4.47 -6.88 -5.64
CA PHE A 52 3.17 -6.27 -5.91
C PHE A 52 3.02 -5.91 -7.39
N ALA A 53 4.05 -5.33 -8.00
CA ALA A 53 4.06 -4.97 -9.42
C ALA A 53 3.91 -6.19 -10.33
N GLU A 54 4.63 -7.29 -10.07
CA GLU A 54 4.48 -8.55 -10.81
C GLU A 54 3.05 -9.14 -10.72
N ALA A 55 2.28 -8.76 -9.69
CA ALA A 55 0.88 -9.15 -9.53
C ALA A 55 -0.13 -8.18 -10.19
N GLY A 56 0.34 -7.17 -10.93
CA GLY A 56 -0.50 -6.17 -11.60
C GLY A 56 -0.90 -4.98 -10.71
N ILE A 57 -0.30 -4.83 -9.53
CA ILE A 57 -0.60 -3.73 -8.61
C ILE A 57 0.36 -2.58 -8.89
N ARG A 58 -0.17 -1.38 -9.09
CA ARG A 58 0.65 -0.17 -9.22
C ARG A 58 1.48 0.06 -7.97
N THR A 59 2.74 0.42 -8.13
CA THR A 59 3.61 0.80 -7.01
C THR A 59 4.33 2.11 -7.29
N ARG A 60 4.92 2.71 -6.26
CA ARG A 60 5.71 3.93 -6.42
C ARG A 60 6.99 3.72 -7.26
N GLU A 61 7.55 2.52 -7.22
CA GLU A 61 8.86 2.21 -7.82
C GLU A 61 8.74 1.52 -9.18
N TYR A 62 7.68 0.75 -9.37
CA TYR A 62 7.45 -0.06 -10.56
C TYR A 62 6.01 0.11 -11.05
N GLU A 63 5.84 0.50 -12.30
CA GLU A 63 4.57 0.38 -13.01
C GLU A 63 4.51 -1.03 -13.62
N PRO A 64 3.44 -1.80 -13.35
CA PRO A 64 3.25 -3.12 -13.95
C PRO A 64 2.99 -3.04 -15.46
N GLU A 65 3.38 -4.06 -16.22
CA GLU A 65 3.12 -4.14 -17.67
C GLU A 65 1.61 -4.08 -17.98
N VAL A 66 0.79 -4.72 -17.16
CA VAL A 66 -0.67 -4.65 -17.22
C VAL A 66 -1.19 -4.17 -15.85
N PRO A 67 -1.43 -2.86 -15.67
CA PRO A 67 -1.98 -2.32 -14.43
C PRO A 67 -3.42 -2.78 -14.19
N GLU A 68 -3.66 -3.43 -13.05
CA GLU A 68 -4.97 -3.96 -12.64
C GLU A 68 -5.60 -3.19 -11.46
N THR A 69 -4.94 -2.14 -10.95
CA THR A 69 -5.38 -1.36 -9.78
C THR A 69 -5.54 0.13 -10.09
N LYS A 70 -6.51 0.77 -9.42
CA LYS A 70 -6.70 2.24 -9.44
C LYS A 70 -5.80 2.92 -8.42
N GLY A 71 -5.71 2.33 -7.23
CA GLY A 71 -4.77 2.72 -6.18
C GLY A 71 -3.38 2.13 -6.40
N MET A 72 -2.45 2.48 -5.50
CA MET A 72 -1.06 2.06 -5.59
C MET A 72 -0.44 1.77 -4.23
N VAL A 73 0.55 0.88 -4.18
CA VAL A 73 1.39 0.66 -2.99
C VAL A 73 2.52 1.69 -3.00
N VAL A 74 2.60 2.49 -1.94
CA VAL A 74 3.62 3.55 -1.79
C VAL A 74 4.72 3.20 -0.82
N GLU A 75 4.43 2.34 0.17
CA GLU A 75 5.41 1.77 1.09
C GLU A 75 5.09 0.34 1.50
N VAL A 76 6.13 -0.39 1.92
CA VAL A 76 6.00 -1.74 2.49
C VAL A 76 6.80 -1.82 3.79
N VAL A 77 6.20 -2.38 4.83
CA VAL A 77 6.87 -2.73 6.10
C VAL A 77 6.65 -4.21 6.36
N THR A 78 7.74 -4.98 6.48
CA THR A 78 7.68 -6.43 6.69
C THR A 78 8.08 -6.80 8.13
N GLY A 79 7.79 -8.03 8.53
CA GLY A 79 8.13 -8.57 9.86
C GLY A 79 7.15 -8.21 10.98
N VAL A 80 5.95 -7.73 10.66
CA VAL A 80 4.94 -7.33 11.66
C VAL A 80 3.85 -8.40 11.78
N ILE A 81 3.76 -9.03 12.95
CA ILE A 81 2.86 -10.16 13.23
C ILE A 81 1.57 -9.67 13.89
N ARG A 82 0.41 -10.15 13.42
CA ARG A 82 -0.88 -9.84 14.07
C ARG A 82 -1.02 -10.53 15.41
N GLY A 83 -1.59 -9.83 16.39
CA GLY A 83 -1.87 -10.39 17.72
C GLY A 83 -0.61 -10.66 18.55
N GLN A 84 0.52 -10.09 18.16
CA GLN A 84 1.79 -10.14 18.90
C GLN A 84 2.27 -8.72 19.15
N THR A 85 3.08 -8.55 20.21
CA THR A 85 3.71 -7.26 20.51
C THR A 85 4.65 -6.87 19.38
N CYS A 86 4.41 -5.70 18.78
CA CYS A 86 5.29 -5.12 17.79
C CYS A 86 6.49 -4.46 18.48
N SER A 87 7.70 -4.63 17.94
CA SER A 87 8.88 -3.93 18.46
C SER A 87 8.73 -2.41 18.26
N GLN A 88 9.36 -1.63 19.15
CA GLN A 88 9.34 -0.17 19.02
C GLN A 88 9.91 0.30 17.68
N GLU A 89 11.01 -0.32 17.23
CA GLU A 89 11.62 -0.04 15.92
C GLU A 89 10.62 -0.18 14.76
N LYS A 90 9.79 -1.24 14.77
CA LYS A 90 8.80 -1.46 13.70
C LYS A 90 7.63 -0.50 13.80
N LEU A 91 7.20 -0.15 15.00
CA LEU A 91 6.19 0.90 15.20
C LEU A 91 6.69 2.25 14.67
N ASP A 92 7.93 2.61 14.99
CA ASP A 92 8.54 3.85 14.54
C ASP A 92 8.71 3.89 13.00
N GLU A 93 9.07 2.75 12.39
CA GLU A 93 9.13 2.62 10.92
C GLU A 93 7.75 2.85 10.28
N ILE A 94 6.69 2.22 10.80
CA ILE A 94 5.32 2.40 10.31
C ILE A 94 4.89 3.86 10.45
N ILE A 95 5.10 4.45 11.64
CA ILE A 95 4.73 5.84 11.93
C ILE A 95 5.49 6.80 11.01
N GLY A 96 6.80 6.60 10.83
CA GLY A 96 7.64 7.42 9.97
C GLY A 96 7.16 7.41 8.53
N LYS A 97 6.90 6.21 7.97
CA LYS A 97 6.38 6.04 6.61
C LYS A 97 5.00 6.66 6.44
N VAL A 98 4.08 6.46 7.39
CA VAL A 98 2.74 7.05 7.34
C VAL A 98 2.81 8.58 7.39
N LYS A 99 3.59 9.17 8.31
CA LYS A 99 3.75 10.62 8.43
C LYS A 99 4.34 11.21 7.15
N TYR A 100 5.42 10.62 6.64
CA TYR A 100 6.07 11.04 5.41
C TYR A 100 5.08 11.11 4.22
N TRP A 101 4.25 10.08 4.04
CA TRP A 101 3.26 10.08 2.96
C TRP A 101 2.11 11.03 3.22
N MET A 102 1.62 11.12 4.46
CA MET A 102 0.54 12.04 4.82
C MET A 102 0.92 13.51 4.59
N GLU A 103 2.18 13.89 4.77
CA GLU A 103 2.69 15.23 4.45
C GLU A 103 2.70 15.46 2.93
N ARG A 104 3.32 14.57 2.16
CA ARG A 104 3.43 14.70 0.69
C ARG A 104 2.09 14.66 -0.04
N LEU A 105 1.10 13.98 0.55
CA LEU A 105 -0.27 13.94 0.03
C LEU A 105 -1.05 15.23 0.33
N LYS A 106 -0.68 16.01 1.36
CA LYS A 106 -1.30 17.33 1.62
C LYS A 106 -0.87 18.37 0.58
N ASP A 107 0.37 18.28 0.10
CA ASP A 107 0.97 19.29 -0.79
C ASP A 107 0.57 19.11 -2.27
N GLY A 108 -0.30 18.15 -2.60
CA GLY A 108 -0.70 17.85 -3.98
C GLY A 108 0.43 17.29 -4.86
N GLN A 109 1.60 16.99 -4.28
CA GLN A 109 2.81 16.58 -5.00
C GLN A 109 2.87 15.08 -5.30
N ALA A 110 2.06 14.25 -4.63
CA ALA A 110 1.87 12.87 -5.04
C ALA A 110 0.84 12.82 -6.19
N ARG A 111 1.23 13.28 -7.37
CA ARG A 111 0.52 12.88 -8.60
C ARG A 111 0.56 11.36 -8.66
N LEU A 112 -0.59 10.72 -8.45
CA LEU A 112 -0.81 9.32 -8.78
C LEU A 112 -0.52 9.16 -10.28
N GLY A 113 0.72 8.80 -10.62
CA GLY A 113 1.20 8.54 -11.99
C GLY A 113 0.56 9.40 -13.08
N SER A 114 0.97 10.67 -13.22
CA SER A 114 0.90 11.29 -14.55
C SER A 114 1.95 10.60 -15.40
N GLY A 115 1.50 9.72 -16.30
CA GLY A 115 2.34 9.12 -17.33
C GLY A 115 3.20 10.21 -17.98
N GLN A 116 4.49 9.95 -18.06
CA GLN A 116 5.38 10.68 -18.95
C GLN A 116 5.73 9.75 -20.09
N GLY A 117 5.48 10.20 -21.32
CA GLY A 117 6.18 9.78 -22.54
C GLY A 117 5.75 8.45 -23.12
#